data_AF-A0A644WRA1-F1
#
_entry.id   AF-A0A644WRA1-F1
#
_cell.length_a   1.000
_cell.length_b   1.000
_cell.length_c   1.000
_cell.angle_alpha   90.00
_cell.angle_beta   90.00
_cell.angle_gamma   90.00
#
_symmetry.space_group_name_H-M   'P 1'
#
loop_
_entity.id
_entity.type
_entity.pdbx_description
1 polymer ?
#
loop_
_entity_poly.entity_id
_entity_poly.type
_entity_poly.pdbx_seq_one_letter_code
_entity_poly.pdbx_strand_id
1 'polypeptide(L)'
;MILLTDTFNTASGYNGSGIASGVTGGVVFVQAAASTVLGGLGNIFIAVMLLLFSFTCLISYYYEAETAALYLFQKPEQQKIRKAITKSMQFGMPVLVFCWGIIESGTAWNLSDLALGTTTWVNMLIVILLFPKCIALYKDYVEQMKAGRDPYYDPDKLSWKGVDVELWKEINAKRIQESKSL
;
A
#
# COMPACT_ATOMS: atom_id res chain seq x y z
N MET A 1 11.00 -11.08 -16.53
CA MET A 1 10.32 -12.00 -17.47
C MET A 1 10.65 -11.63 -18.90
N ILE A 2 10.27 -10.44 -19.39
CA ILE A 2 10.57 -9.99 -20.78
C ILE A 2 12.02 -10.25 -21.22
N LEU A 3 13.02 -9.88 -20.42
CA LEU A 3 14.45 -10.08 -20.75
C LEU A 3 14.93 -11.54 -20.75
N LEU A 4 14.21 -12.45 -20.09
CA LEU A 4 14.58 -13.86 -19.96
C LEU A 4 13.80 -14.75 -20.93
N THR A 5 12.54 -14.41 -21.21
CA THR A 5 11.63 -15.21 -22.03
C THR A 5 11.52 -14.70 -23.46
N ASP A 6 12.00 -13.49 -23.76
CA ASP A 6 11.80 -12.75 -25.01
C ASP A 6 10.32 -12.67 -25.44
N THR A 7 9.41 -12.76 -24.46
CA THR A 7 7.96 -12.70 -24.67
C THR A 7 7.38 -11.39 -24.14
N PHE A 8 6.63 -10.71 -24.98
CA PHE A 8 5.88 -9.49 -24.64
C PHE A 8 4.59 -9.42 -25.46
N ASN A 9 3.58 -8.77 -24.89
CA ASN A 9 2.28 -8.51 -25.52
C ASN A 9 2.08 -7.00 -25.54
N THR A 10 1.89 -6.41 -26.72
CA THR A 10 1.62 -4.97 -26.88
C THR A 10 0.17 -4.74 -27.28
N ALA A 11 -0.39 -3.61 -26.85
CA ALA A 11 -1.75 -3.19 -27.23
C ALA A 11 -1.96 -3.07 -28.76
N SER A 12 -0.87 -2.91 -29.53
CA SER A 12 -0.88 -2.85 -31.00
C SER A 12 -0.72 -4.22 -31.68
N GLY A 13 -0.75 -5.33 -30.93
CA GLY A 13 -0.70 -6.69 -31.49
C GLY A 13 0.69 -7.19 -31.88
N TYR A 14 1.75 -6.43 -31.63
CA TYR A 14 3.11 -6.94 -31.75
C TYR A 14 3.40 -7.87 -30.56
N ASN A 15 3.63 -9.13 -30.88
CA ASN A 15 4.01 -10.15 -29.91
C ASN A 15 5.48 -10.53 -30.14
N GLY A 16 6.26 -10.63 -29.07
CA GLY A 16 7.65 -11.10 -29.11
C GLY A 16 7.76 -12.53 -29.65
N SER A 17 8.96 -12.91 -30.11
CA SER A 17 9.25 -14.20 -30.75
C SER A 17 9.18 -15.35 -29.75
N GLY A 18 7.97 -15.81 -29.44
CA GLY A 18 7.77 -17.01 -28.62
C GLY A 18 6.36 -17.09 -28.04
N ILE A 19 5.48 -17.86 -28.69
CA ILE A 19 4.24 -18.48 -28.14
C ILE A 19 3.16 -17.51 -27.61
N ALA A 20 3.45 -16.21 -27.50
CA ALA A 20 2.57 -15.14 -27.00
C ALA A 20 1.52 -14.65 -28.01
N SER A 21 1.58 -15.09 -29.27
CA SER A 21 0.64 -14.70 -30.31
C SER A 21 -0.71 -15.39 -30.12
N GLY A 22 -1.59 -14.77 -29.33
CA GLY A 22 -2.99 -15.21 -29.12
C GLY A 22 -3.35 -15.53 -27.67
N VAL A 23 -2.40 -15.50 -26.73
CA VAL A 23 -2.69 -15.65 -25.30
C VAL A 23 -3.13 -14.30 -24.74
N THR A 24 -4.36 -14.23 -24.23
CA THR A 24 -4.90 -13.05 -23.56
C THR A 24 -3.97 -12.61 -22.43
N GLY A 25 -3.72 -11.29 -22.33
CA GLY A 25 -2.91 -10.72 -21.27
C GLY A 25 -3.42 -11.12 -19.88
N GLY A 26 -2.50 -11.37 -18.95
CA GLY A 26 -2.83 -11.75 -17.57
C GLY A 26 -1.93 -12.85 -17.03
N VAL A 27 -2.41 -13.55 -16.00
CA VAL A 27 -1.65 -14.62 -15.31
C VAL A 27 -1.24 -15.74 -16.25
N VAL A 28 -2.13 -16.15 -17.16
CA VAL A 28 -1.89 -17.23 -18.13
C VAL A 28 -0.75 -16.88 -19.08
N PHE A 29 -0.64 -15.60 -19.48
CA PHE A 29 0.47 -15.12 -20.29
C PHE A 29 1.81 -15.28 -19.58
N VAL A 30 1.87 -14.92 -18.30
CA VAL A 30 3.10 -15.03 -17.49
C VAL A 30 3.49 -16.50 -17.27
N GLN A 31 2.50 -17.38 -17.07
CA GLN A 31 2.72 -18.82 -16.98
C GLN A 31 3.26 -19.42 -18.29
N ALA A 32 2.65 -19.08 -19.42
CA ALA A 32 3.12 -19.49 -20.74
C ALA A 32 4.52 -18.97 -21.05
N ALA A 33 4.80 -17.70 -20.71
CA ALA A 33 6.13 -17.10 -20.82
C ALA A 33 7.16 -17.83 -19.96
N ALA A 34 6.86 -18.10 -18.68
CA ALA A 34 7.79 -18.81 -17.80
C ALA A 34 8.10 -20.23 -18.31
N SER A 35 7.13 -20.87 -18.97
CA SER A 35 7.29 -22.20 -19.54
C SER A 35 8.24 -22.23 -20.75
N THR A 36 8.53 -21.10 -21.40
CA THR A 36 9.53 -21.07 -22.51
C THR A 36 10.96 -21.24 -22.00
N VAL A 37 11.23 -20.83 -20.76
CA VAL A 37 12.57 -20.89 -20.15
C VAL A 37 12.70 -22.09 -19.20
N LEU A 38 11.64 -22.41 -18.44
CA LEU A 38 11.65 -23.43 -17.39
C LEU A 38 10.95 -24.75 -17.81
N GLY A 39 10.46 -24.83 -19.05
CA GLY A 39 9.69 -25.98 -19.52
C GLY A 39 8.41 -26.22 -18.71
N GLY A 40 8.02 -27.47 -18.53
CA GLY A 40 6.78 -27.83 -17.81
C GLY A 40 6.74 -27.39 -16.33
N LEU A 41 7.88 -27.05 -15.72
CA LEU A 41 7.93 -26.53 -14.35
C LEU A 41 7.55 -25.04 -14.24
N GLY A 42 7.56 -24.29 -15.35
CA GLY A 42 7.27 -22.85 -15.35
C GLY A 42 5.88 -22.52 -14.81
N ASN A 43 4.86 -23.29 -15.21
CA ASN A 43 3.48 -23.09 -14.75
C ASN A 43 3.33 -23.29 -13.24
N ILE A 44 3.92 -24.36 -12.70
CA ILE A 44 3.86 -24.68 -11.26
C ILE A 44 4.61 -23.63 -10.47
N PHE A 45 5.80 -23.23 -10.93
CA PHE A 45 6.60 -22.20 -10.28
C PHE A 45 5.83 -20.88 -10.15
N ILE A 46 5.24 -20.39 -11.25
CA ILE A 46 4.45 -19.15 -11.22
C ILE A 46 3.22 -19.28 -10.33
N ALA A 47 2.53 -20.44 -10.33
CA ALA A 47 1.39 -20.67 -9.45
C ALA A 47 1.77 -20.58 -7.96
N VAL A 48 2.89 -21.19 -7.56
CA VAL A 48 3.39 -21.13 -6.17
C VAL A 48 3.80 -19.71 -5.80
N MET A 49 4.50 -19.00 -6.70
CA MET A 49 4.88 -17.60 -6.46
C MET A 49 3.66 -16.69 -6.30
N LEU A 50 2.63 -16.85 -7.15
CA LEU A 50 1.39 -16.09 -7.05
C LEU A 50 0.64 -16.39 -5.75
N LEU A 51 0.64 -17.64 -5.29
CA LEU A 51 0.03 -18.02 -4.02
C LEU A 51 0.72 -17.28 -2.85
N LEU A 52 2.04 -17.35 -2.78
CA LEU A 52 2.83 -16.70 -1.72
C LEU A 52 2.68 -15.18 -1.75
N PHE A 53 2.79 -14.59 -2.95
CA PHE A 53 2.65 -13.14 -3.13
C PHE A 53 1.25 -12.67 -2.70
N SER A 54 0.19 -13.30 -3.24
CA SER A 54 -1.19 -12.94 -2.91
C SER A 54 -1.48 -13.13 -1.42
N PHE A 55 -0.95 -14.17 -0.80
CA PHE A 55 -1.11 -14.40 0.64
C PHE A 55 -0.53 -13.25 1.48
N THR A 56 0.70 -12.82 1.17
CA THR A 56 1.31 -11.67 1.88
C THR A 56 0.56 -10.36 1.64
N CYS A 57 0.05 -10.13 0.44
CA CYS A 57 -0.77 -8.96 0.12
C CYS A 57 -2.09 -8.96 0.90
N LEU A 58 -2.78 -10.11 0.98
CA LEU A 58 -4.04 -10.23 1.73
C LEU A 58 -3.85 -9.93 3.21
N ILE A 59 -2.78 -10.41 3.83
CA ILE A 59 -2.45 -10.10 5.23
C ILE A 59 -2.20 -8.60 5.40
N SER A 60 -1.46 -7.98 4.48
CA SER A 60 -1.16 -6.55 4.54
C SER A 60 -2.43 -5.71 4.42
N TYR A 61 -3.30 -6.01 3.46
CA TYR A 61 -4.59 -5.33 3.31
C TYR A 61 -5.51 -5.54 4.52
N TYR A 62 -5.50 -6.72 5.14
CA TYR A 62 -6.25 -6.96 6.37
C TYR A 62 -5.75 -6.05 7.50
N TYR A 63 -4.44 -5.96 7.67
CA TYR A 63 -3.82 -5.14 8.69
C TYR A 63 -4.09 -3.64 8.49
N GLU A 64 -3.97 -3.14 7.26
CA GLU A 64 -4.30 -1.75 6.92
C GLU A 64 -5.77 -1.43 7.21
N ALA A 65 -6.68 -2.33 6.84
CA ALA A 65 -8.10 -2.13 7.04
C ALA A 65 -8.47 -2.22 8.54
N GLU A 66 -7.87 -3.15 9.30
CA GLU A 66 -8.07 -3.25 10.75
C GLU A 66 -7.58 -1.98 11.44
N THR A 67 -6.33 -1.56 11.19
CA THR A 67 -5.75 -0.35 11.80
C THR A 67 -6.55 0.91 11.47
N ALA A 68 -7.04 1.06 10.24
CA ALA A 68 -7.92 2.17 9.87
C ALA A 68 -9.25 2.13 10.65
N ALA A 69 -9.87 0.96 10.81
CA ALA A 69 -11.07 0.81 11.62
C ALA A 69 -10.80 1.11 13.10
N LEU A 70 -9.65 0.70 13.64
CA LEU A 70 -9.25 1.01 15.02
C LEU A 70 -9.11 2.52 15.25
N TYR A 71 -8.54 3.23 14.27
CA TYR A 71 -8.39 4.69 14.31
C TYR A 71 -9.75 5.40 14.27
N LEU A 72 -10.67 4.95 13.40
CA LEU A 72 -11.98 5.57 13.25
C LEU A 72 -12.87 5.38 14.49
N PHE A 73 -12.79 4.20 15.13
CA PHE A 73 -13.61 3.81 16.28
C PHE A 73 -12.81 3.81 17.61
N GLN A 74 -11.98 4.83 17.80
CA GLN A 74 -11.11 4.96 18.99
C GLN A 74 -11.88 5.28 20.30
N LYS A 75 -13.12 5.79 20.23
CA LYS A 75 -13.84 6.27 21.41
C LYS A 75 -14.26 5.12 22.34
N PRO A 76 -14.22 5.30 23.68
CA PRO A 76 -14.61 4.26 24.66
C PRO A 76 -16.03 3.72 24.46
N GLU A 77 -16.96 4.59 24.04
CA GLU A 77 -18.36 4.23 23.78
C GLU A 77 -18.53 3.32 22.54
N GLN A 78 -17.55 3.32 21.63
CA GLN A 78 -17.57 2.58 20.38
C GLN A 78 -16.85 1.22 20.46
N GLN A 79 -16.40 0.81 21.65
CA GLN A 79 -15.68 -0.46 21.87
C GLN A 79 -16.49 -1.69 21.41
N LYS A 80 -17.81 -1.68 21.57
CA LYS A 80 -18.68 -2.76 21.06
C LYS A 80 -18.74 -2.78 19.53
N ILE A 81 -18.83 -1.62 18.90
CA ILE A 81 -18.84 -1.45 17.43
C ILE A 81 -17.49 -1.88 16.85
N ARG A 82 -16.38 -1.43 17.46
CA ARG A 82 -15.01 -1.83 17.09
C ARG A 82 -14.84 -3.35 17.11
N LYS A 83 -15.24 -4.02 18.20
CA LYS A 83 -15.16 -5.49 18.29
C LYS A 83 -16.02 -6.20 17.24
N ALA A 84 -17.20 -5.66 16.93
CA ALA A 84 -18.06 -6.20 15.89
C ALA A 84 -17.43 -6.07 14.50
N ILE A 85 -16.85 -4.90 14.18
CA ILE A 85 -16.20 -4.62 12.90
C ILE A 85 -14.94 -5.48 12.72
N THR A 86 -14.07 -5.57 13.73
CA THR A 86 -12.88 -6.42 13.66
C THR A 86 -13.27 -7.89 13.44
N LYS A 87 -14.27 -8.40 14.18
CA LYS A 87 -14.77 -9.77 13.95
C LYS A 87 -15.38 -9.94 12.56
N SER A 88 -16.17 -8.98 12.09
CA SER A 88 -16.74 -9.08 10.75
C SER A 88 -15.67 -9.06 9.67
N MET A 89 -14.56 -8.36 9.86
CA MET A 89 -13.44 -8.36 8.91
C MET A 89 -12.68 -9.68 8.93
N GLN A 90 -12.45 -10.26 10.11
CA GLN A 90 -11.78 -11.56 10.26
C GLN A 90 -12.52 -12.69 9.54
N PHE A 91 -13.84 -12.73 9.62
CA PHE A 91 -14.65 -13.75 8.94
C PHE A 91 -15.09 -13.33 7.54
N GLY A 92 -15.34 -12.04 7.32
CA GLY A 92 -15.81 -11.51 6.05
C GLY A 92 -14.72 -11.50 4.98
N MET A 93 -13.46 -11.23 5.33
CA MET A 93 -12.38 -11.20 4.34
C MET A 93 -12.16 -12.57 3.68
N PRO A 94 -12.02 -13.71 4.40
CA PRO A 94 -11.89 -15.02 3.76
C PRO A 94 -13.07 -15.35 2.83
N VAL A 95 -14.30 -15.00 3.24
CA VAL A 95 -15.51 -15.19 2.42
C VAL A 95 -15.45 -14.33 1.16
N LEU A 96 -15.05 -13.06 1.29
CA LEU A 96 -14.90 -12.16 0.14
C LEU A 96 -13.81 -12.65 -0.82
N VAL A 97 -12.66 -13.12 -0.32
CA VAL A 97 -11.59 -13.68 -1.15
C VAL A 97 -12.08 -14.91 -1.91
N PHE A 98 -12.84 -15.79 -1.25
CA PHE A 98 -13.43 -16.96 -1.90
C PHE A 98 -14.43 -16.55 -2.99
N CYS A 99 -15.33 -15.61 -2.71
CA CYS A 99 -16.26 -15.06 -3.70
C CYS A 99 -15.52 -14.39 -4.87
N TRP A 100 -14.44 -13.65 -4.59
CA TRP A 100 -13.63 -12.97 -5.62
C TRP A 100 -12.89 -13.95 -6.53
N GLY A 101 -12.58 -15.15 -6.05
CA GLY A 101 -12.01 -16.22 -6.85
C GLY A 101 -13.00 -16.91 -7.80
N ILE A 102 -14.31 -16.72 -7.60
CA ILE A 102 -15.37 -17.36 -8.40
C ILE A 102 -15.90 -16.43 -9.50
N ILE A 103 -15.91 -15.11 -9.24
CA ILE A 103 -16.40 -14.14 -10.22
C ILE A 103 -15.48 -14.06 -11.45
N GLU A 104 -16.04 -13.63 -12.58
CA GLU A 104 -15.28 -13.42 -13.81
C GLU A 104 -14.17 -12.39 -13.59
N SER A 105 -12.96 -12.74 -14.03
CA SER A 105 -11.74 -11.90 -13.94
C SER A 105 -11.99 -10.44 -14.35
N GLY A 106 -12.63 -10.20 -15.49
CA GLY A 106 -12.89 -8.82 -15.96
C GLY A 106 -13.74 -8.01 -14.98
N THR A 107 -14.78 -8.62 -14.42
CA THR A 107 -15.63 -7.96 -13.41
C THR A 107 -14.87 -7.72 -12.11
N ALA A 108 -14.07 -8.70 -11.68
CA ALA A 108 -13.21 -8.59 -10.50
C ALA A 108 -12.26 -7.38 -10.61
N TRP A 109 -11.57 -7.27 -11.75
CA TRP A 109 -10.65 -6.16 -12.02
C TRP A 109 -11.37 -4.82 -12.10
N ASN A 110 -12.48 -4.72 -12.82
CA ASN A 110 -13.24 -3.47 -12.93
C ASN A 110 -13.73 -2.96 -11.57
N LEU A 111 -14.19 -3.86 -10.70
CA LEU A 111 -14.64 -3.49 -9.36
C LEU A 111 -13.47 -3.12 -8.44
N SER A 112 -12.34 -3.83 -8.55
CA SER A 112 -11.10 -3.49 -7.85
C SER A 112 -10.54 -2.12 -8.27
N ASP A 113 -10.54 -1.81 -9.57
CA ASP A 113 -10.06 -0.53 -10.11
C ASP A 113 -10.94 0.63 -9.65
N LEU A 114 -12.26 0.43 -9.58
CA LEU A 114 -13.18 1.43 -9.03
C LEU A 114 -12.89 1.71 -7.54
N ALA A 115 -12.69 0.64 -6.75
CA ALA A 115 -12.38 0.77 -5.33
C ALA A 115 -11.03 1.46 -5.08
N LEU A 116 -9.98 1.02 -5.78
CA LEU A 116 -8.65 1.62 -5.71
C LEU A 116 -8.65 3.07 -6.19
N GLY A 117 -9.35 3.36 -7.28
CA GLY A 117 -9.50 4.71 -7.81
C GLY A 117 -10.15 5.64 -6.78
N THR A 118 -11.22 5.19 -6.13
CA THR A 118 -11.91 5.97 -5.10
C THR A 118 -10.99 6.30 -3.92
N THR A 119 -10.30 5.29 -3.37
CA THR A 119 -9.35 5.48 -2.27
C THR A 119 -8.20 6.40 -2.67
N THR A 120 -7.71 6.25 -3.90
CA THR A 120 -6.63 7.09 -4.44
C THR A 120 -7.03 8.55 -4.54
N TRP A 121 -8.23 8.85 -5.05
CA TRP A 121 -8.72 10.22 -5.15
C TRP A 121 -8.87 10.87 -3.78
N VAL A 122 -9.43 10.16 -2.79
CA VAL A 122 -9.53 10.68 -1.42
C VAL A 122 -8.13 10.99 -0.86
N ASN A 123 -7.21 10.03 -0.92
CA ASN A 123 -5.85 10.22 -0.39
C ASN A 123 -5.09 11.34 -1.12
N MET A 124 -5.20 11.42 -2.44
CA MET A 124 -4.53 12.45 -3.23
C MET A 124 -5.02 13.85 -2.86
N LEU A 125 -6.33 14.05 -2.70
CA LEU A 125 -6.88 15.34 -2.28
C LEU A 125 -6.38 15.74 -0.88
N ILE A 126 -6.32 14.78 0.06
CA ILE A 126 -5.79 15.03 1.39
C ILE A 126 -4.29 15.40 1.34
N VAL A 127 -3.49 14.70 0.54
CA VAL A 127 -2.07 15.02 0.37
C VAL A 127 -1.88 16.42 -0.21
N ILE A 128 -2.69 16.83 -1.20
CA ILE A 128 -2.63 18.19 -1.76
C ILE A 128 -2.95 19.24 -0.69
N LEU A 129 -3.96 19.01 0.14
CA LEU A 129 -4.32 19.93 1.23
C LEU A 129 -3.24 19.98 2.33
N LEU A 130 -2.54 18.87 2.57
CA LEU A 130 -1.44 18.79 3.54
C LEU A 130 -0.10 19.28 2.96
N PHE A 131 0.02 19.39 1.64
CA PHE A 131 1.26 19.73 0.95
C PHE A 131 1.96 20.98 1.50
N PRO A 132 1.26 22.11 1.80
CA PRO A 132 1.91 23.28 2.39
C PRO A 132 2.55 23.00 3.76
N LYS A 133 1.92 22.15 4.58
CA LYS A 133 2.44 21.75 5.89
C LYS A 133 3.66 20.85 5.74
N CYS A 134 3.61 19.88 4.82
CA CYS A 134 4.74 19.01 4.49
C CYS A 134 5.95 19.83 4.02
N ILE A 135 5.75 20.84 3.16
CA ILE A 135 6.82 21.72 2.69
C ILE A 135 7.39 22.58 3.83
N ALA A 136 6.55 23.09 4.73
CA ALA A 136 7.03 23.84 5.90
C ALA A 136 7.90 22.97 6.81
N LEU A 137 7.48 21.72 7.09
CA LEU A 137 8.25 20.76 7.87
C LEU A 137 9.56 20.37 7.17
N TYR A 138 9.51 20.17 5.86
CA TYR A 138 10.68 19.84 5.05
C TYR A 138 11.71 20.98 5.03
N LYS A 139 11.27 22.24 4.93
CA LYS A 139 12.17 23.40 5.01
C LYS A 139 12.88 23.47 6.36
N ASP A 140 12.14 23.28 7.45
CA ASP A 140 12.71 23.23 8.79
C ASP A 140 13.75 22.11 8.94
N TYR A 141 13.43 20.91 8.46
CA TYR A 141 14.36 19.78 8.40
C TYR A 141 15.66 20.13 7.63
N VAL A 142 15.53 20.75 6.46
CA VAL A 142 16.68 21.15 5.62
C VAL A 142 17.51 22.25 6.30
N GLU A 143 16.89 23.20 6.98
CA GLU A 143 17.61 24.24 7.76
C GLU A 143 18.44 23.62 8.89
N GLN A 144 17.85 22.69 9.66
CA GLN A 144 18.55 21.99 10.73
C GLN A 144 19.72 21.16 10.20
N MET A 145 19.51 20.44 9.08
CA MET A 145 20.55 19.65 8.43
C MET A 145 21.69 20.53 7.91
N LYS A 146 21.40 21.70 7.32
CA LYS A 146 22.42 22.67 6.87
C LYS A 146 23.19 23.29 8.03
N ALA A 147 22.55 23.44 9.19
CA ALA A 147 23.20 23.89 10.42
C ALA A 147 24.06 22.81 11.09
N GLY A 148 24.18 21.61 10.50
CA GLY A 148 24.97 20.50 11.03
C GLY A 148 24.39 19.88 12.31
N ARG A 149 23.10 20.12 12.59
CA ARG A 149 22.39 19.54 13.74
C ARG A 149 21.67 18.25 13.33
N ASP A 150 21.45 17.34 14.28
CA ASP A 150 20.57 16.18 14.08
C ASP A 150 19.12 16.68 13.95
N PRO A 151 18.46 16.57 12.79
CA PRO A 151 17.16 17.17 12.57
C PRO A 151 16.08 16.52 13.45
N TYR A 152 15.31 17.33 14.18
CA TYR A 152 14.17 16.86 14.96
C TYR A 152 12.98 17.79 14.82
N TYR A 153 11.78 17.25 15.04
CA TYR A 153 10.56 18.04 15.01
C TYR A 153 10.34 18.77 16.33
N ASP A 154 10.33 20.11 16.30
CA ASP A 154 10.02 20.96 17.44
C ASP A 154 8.57 21.51 17.35
N PRO A 155 7.64 21.01 18.17
CA PRO A 155 6.25 21.48 18.12
C PRO A 155 6.06 22.89 18.68
N ASP A 156 7.03 23.48 19.39
CA ASP A 156 6.97 24.89 19.80
C ASP A 156 7.32 25.84 18.63
N LYS A 157 8.14 25.38 17.67
CA LYS A 157 8.53 26.14 16.48
C LYS A 157 7.47 26.07 15.38
N LEU A 158 6.92 24.88 15.12
CA LEU A 158 6.00 24.65 14.02
C LEU A 158 4.92 23.65 14.44
N SER A 159 3.69 24.11 14.67
CA SER A 159 2.57 23.24 15.03
C SER A 159 1.28 23.63 14.32
N TRP A 160 0.41 22.63 14.15
CA TRP A 160 -0.90 22.78 13.51
C TRP A 160 -1.99 22.14 14.37
N LYS A 161 -3.24 22.58 14.19
CA LYS A 161 -4.40 21.94 14.83
C LYS A 161 -4.44 20.43 14.49
N GLY A 162 -4.53 19.60 15.53
CA GLY A 162 -4.58 18.14 15.44
C GLY A 162 -3.26 17.42 15.71
N VAL A 163 -2.16 18.16 15.91
CA VAL A 163 -0.89 17.57 16.36
C VAL A 163 -0.93 17.37 17.88
N ASP A 164 -0.56 16.17 18.34
CA ASP A 164 -0.34 15.89 19.76
C ASP A 164 1.01 16.48 20.20
N VAL A 165 0.97 17.73 20.65
CA VAL A 165 2.16 18.48 21.05
C VAL A 165 2.86 17.84 22.26
N GLU A 166 2.10 17.27 23.19
CA GLU A 166 2.65 16.66 24.40
C GLU A 166 3.45 15.41 24.07
N LEU A 167 2.89 14.54 23.22
CA LEU A 167 3.57 13.34 22.75
C LEU A 167 4.89 13.66 22.04
N TRP A 168 4.89 14.64 21.13
CA TRP A 168 6.10 15.01 20.40
C TRP A 168 7.16 15.68 21.30
N LYS A 169 6.75 16.39 22.35
CA LYS A 169 7.67 16.92 23.37
C LYS A 169 8.29 15.81 24.18
N GLU A 170 7.55 14.76 24.51
CA GLU A 170 8.08 13.58 25.21
C GLU A 170 9.11 12.84 24.33
N ILE A 171 8.76 12.54 23.08
CA ILE A 171 9.64 11.83 22.14
C ILE A 171 10.96 12.58 21.92
N ASN A 172 10.91 13.92 21.80
CA ASN A 172 12.07 14.75 21.52
C ASN A 172 12.66 15.46 22.77
N ALA A 173 12.25 15.09 23.99
CA ALA A 173 12.59 15.81 25.22
C ALA A 173 14.10 16.06 25.37
N LYS A 174 14.92 15.04 25.10
CA LYS A 174 16.39 15.14 25.18
C LYS A 174 16.97 16.15 24.18
N ARG A 175 16.52 16.07 22.92
CA ARG A 175 16.99 16.94 21.83
C ARG A 175 16.56 18.40 22.02
N ILE A 176 15.36 18.62 22.57
CA ILE A 176 14.85 19.96 22.93
C ILE A 176 15.64 20.57 24.09
N GLN A 177 16.10 19.77 25.06
CA GLN A 177 16.95 20.25 26.15
C GLN A 177 18.35 20.61 25.66
N GLU A 178 18.95 19.77 24.81
CA GLU A 178 20.27 20.02 24.21
C GLU A 178 20.28 21.29 23.35
N SER A 179 19.23 21.51 22.55
CA SER A 179 19.13 22.69 21.69
C SER A 179 18.91 24.02 22.44
N LYS A 180 18.33 23.98 23.65
CA LYS A 180 18.16 25.16 24.54
C LYS A 180 19.41 25.50 25.35
N SER A 181 20.39 24.60 25.40
CA SER A 181 21.64 24.77 26.16
C SER A 181 22.78 25.39 25.34
N LEU A 182 22.56 25.58 24.04
CA LEU A 182 23.44 26.23 23.06
C LEU A 182 22.98 27.67 22.78
#